data_AF-A0A4P9WZB0-F1
#
_entry.id   AF-A0A4P9WZB0-F1
#
_cell.length_a   1.000
_cell.length_b   1.000
_cell.length_c   1.000
_cell.angle_alpha   90.00
_cell.angle_beta   90.00
_cell.angle_gamma   90.00
#
_symmetry.space_group_name_H-M   'P 1'
#
loop_
_entity.id
_entity.type
_entity.pdbx_description
1 polymer ?
#
loop_
_entity_poly.entity_id
_entity_poly.type
_entity_poly.pdbx_seq_one_letter_code
_entity_poly.pdbx_strand_id
1 'polypeptide(L)' 'HTTVVPLQYDGHTEHIPARVLPSPPFDMVLGRTWLKRHNPNVDWVTGVITLN' A
#
# COMPACT_ATOMS: atom_id res chain seq x y z
N HIS A 1 4.23 -13.36 10.52
CA HIS A 1 5.67 -13.01 10.51
C HIS A 1 5.82 -11.64 9.83
N THR A 2 6.93 -10.92 10.02
CA THR A 2 7.19 -9.66 9.30
C THR A 2 8.30 -9.87 8.29
N THR A 3 8.11 -9.40 7.07
CA THR A 3 9.13 -9.45 6.01
C THR A 3 9.11 -8.16 5.19
N VAL A 4 10.18 -7.91 4.45
CA VAL A 4 10.22 -6.82 3.48
C VAL A 4 9.64 -7.32 2.16
N VAL A 5 8.68 -6.59 1.61
CA VAL A 5 8.05 -6.89 0.32
C VAL A 5 8.26 -5.73 -0.65
N PRO A 6 8.50 -6.00 -1.95
CA PRO A 6 8.50 -4.96 -2.96
C PRO A 6 7.06 -4.49 -3.20
N LEU A 7 6.87 -3.18 -3.23
CA LEU A 7 5.62 -2.53 -3.60
C LEU A 7 5.89 -1.67 -4.83
N GLN A 8 5.13 -1.91 -5.90
CA GLN A 8 5.16 -1.12 -7.11
C GLN A 8 3.77 -0.55 -7.40
N TYR A 9 3.71 0.75 -7.66
CA TYR A 9 2.50 1.46 -8.07
C TYR A 9 2.92 2.69 -8.90
N ASP A 10 2.18 3.03 -9.96
CA ASP A 10 2.37 4.26 -10.74
C ASP A 10 3.84 4.64 -11.06
N GLY A 11 4.65 3.65 -11.46
CA GLY A 11 6.09 3.85 -11.74
C GLY A 11 7.00 4.02 -10.51
N HIS A 12 6.45 4.17 -9.31
CA HIS A 12 7.16 4.15 -8.04
C HIS A 12 7.43 2.71 -7.59
N THR A 13 8.61 2.47 -7.02
CA THR A 13 8.97 1.19 -6.42
C THR A 13 9.63 1.43 -5.07
N GLU A 14 9.14 0.76 -4.04
CA GLU A 14 9.73 0.77 -2.71
C GLU A 14 9.71 -0.61 -2.05
N HIS A 15 10.48 -0.76 -0.98
CA HIS A 15 10.54 -1.97 -0.17
C HIS A 15 9.98 -1.66 1.21
N ILE A 16 8.81 -2.25 1.53
CA ILE A 16 8.10 -1.96 2.78
C ILE A 16 8.11 -3.15 3.73
N PRO A 17 8.26 -2.93 5.05
CA PRO A 17 8.04 -3.98 6.03
C PRO A 17 6.54 -4.28 6.15
N ALA A 18 6.15 -5.52 5.86
CA ALA A 18 4.77 -6.00 5.92
C ALA A 18 4.62 -7.17 6.89
N ARG A 19 3.50 -7.20 7.62
CA ARG A 19 3.11 -8.35 8.42
C ARG A 19 2.32 -9.33 7.53
N VAL A 20 2.86 -10.52 7.35
CA VAL A 20 2.24 -11.58 6.55
C VAL A 20 1.35 -12.44 7.44
N LEU A 21 0.11 -12.60 7.00
CA LEU A 21 -0.97 -13.33 7.64
C LEU A 21 -1.64 -14.22 6.57
N PRO A 22 -2.13 -15.42 6.92
CA PRO A 22 -3.07 -16.14 6.07
C PRO A 22 -4.35 -15.30 5.94
N SER A 23 -4.56 -14.64 4.79
CA SER A 23 -5.62 -13.67 4.59
C SER A 23 -6.35 -13.92 3.27
N PRO A 24 -7.53 -14.54 3.29
CA PRO A 24 -8.54 -14.35 2.25
C PRO A 24 -9.41 -13.13 2.60
N PRO A 25 -9.88 -12.29 1.64
CA PRO A 25 -9.72 -12.34 0.18
C PRO A 25 -8.73 -11.28 -0.38
N PHE A 26 -7.86 -10.67 0.43
CA PHE A 26 -6.98 -9.57 -0.01
C PHE A 26 -5.50 -9.95 0.04
N ASP A 27 -4.75 -9.58 -1.00
CA ASP A 27 -3.31 -9.83 -1.09
C ASP A 27 -2.49 -8.92 -0.16
N MET A 28 -2.88 -7.65 -0.03
CA MET A 28 -2.18 -6.67 0.79
C MET A 28 -3.11 -5.57 1.29
N VAL A 29 -2.90 -5.13 2.53
CA VAL A 29 -3.58 -3.97 3.12
C VAL A 29 -2.54 -2.92 3.49
N LEU A 30 -2.65 -1.74 2.88
CA LEU A 30 -1.83 -0.58 3.23
C LEU A 30 -2.48 0.18 4.40
N GLY A 31 -1.90 0.02 5.58
CA GLY A 31 -2.41 0.62 6.79
C GLY A 31 -2.07 2.12 6.93
N ARG A 32 -2.53 2.70 8.04
CA ARG A 32 -2.37 4.13 8.36
C ARG A 32 -0.92 4.62 8.35
N THR A 33 0.05 3.77 8.73
CA THR A 33 1.48 4.12 8.72
C THR A 33 1.95 4.48 7.31
N TRP A 34 1.54 3.67 6.32
CA TRP A 34 1.88 3.89 4.93
C TRP A 34 1.14 5.12 4.38
N LEU A 35 -0.18 5.20 4.61
CA LEU A 35 -1.02 6.32 4.15
C LEU A 35 -0.54 7.68 4.67
N LYS A 36 -0.11 7.77 5.93
CA LYS A 36 0.43 9.02 6.50
C LYS A 36 1.76 9.44 5.87
N ARG A 37 2.59 8.47 5.47
CA ARG A 37 3.92 8.74 4.91
C ARG A 37 3.80 9.35 3.52
N HIS A 38 2.97 8.74 2.68
CA HIS A 38 2.87 9.14 1.27
C HIS A 38 1.72 10.12 1.01
N ASN A 39 0.77 10.24 1.94
CA ASN A 39 -0.39 11.12 1.89
C ASN A 39 -1.06 11.16 0.49
N PRO A 40 -1.45 9.99 -0.05
CA PRO A 40 -2.02 9.92 -1.39
C PRO A 40 -3.30 10.74 -1.50
N ASN A 41 -3.52 11.31 -2.69
CA ASN A 41 -4.84 11.78 -3.07
C ASN A 41 -5.71 10.58 -3.46
N VAL A 42 -6.90 10.49 -2.89
CA VAL A 42 -7.87 9.44 -3.20
C VAL A 42 -9.09 10.09 -3.83
N ASP A 43 -9.33 9.78 -5.10
CA ASP A 43 -10.59 10.09 -5.75
C ASP A 43 -11.62 9.01 -5.40
N TRP A 44 -12.54 9.35 -4.52
CA TRP A 44 -13.59 8.42 -4.06
C TRP A 44 -14.69 8.17 -5.09
N VAL A 45 -14.79 9.00 -6.14
CA VAL A 45 -15.76 8.82 -7.22
C VAL A 45 -15.23 7.83 -8.25
N THR A 46 -13.96 7.97 -8.64
CA THR A 46 -13.34 7.10 -9.66
C THR A 46 -12.59 5.90 -9.07
N GLY A 47 -12.27 5.93 -7.78
CA GLY A 47 -11.43 4.94 -7.11
C GLY A 47 -9.94 5.09 -7.43
N VAL A 48 -9.52 6.16 -8.10
CA VAL A 48 -8.12 6.41 -8.45
C VAL A 48 -7.34 6.92 -7.24
N ILE A 49 -6.16 6.36 -7.03
CA ILE A 49 -5.21 6.80 -6.00
C ILE A 49 -3.99 7.39 -6.71
N THR A 50 -3.59 8.61 -6.32
CA THR A 50 -2.41 9.31 -6.86
C THR A 50 -1.49 9.68 -5.70
N LEU A 51 -0.18 9.49 -5.89
CA LEU A 51 0.82 9.77 -4.87
C LEU A 51 1.56 11.07 -5.23
N ASN A 52 1.90 11.87 -4.21
CA ASN A 52 2.59 13.15 -4.38
C ASN A 52 4.09 12.96 -4.62
#